data_AF-A0A509ELS9-F1
#
_entry.id   AF-A0A509ELS9-F1
#
_cell.length_a   1.000
_cell.length_b   1.000
_cell.length_c   1.000
_cell.angle_alpha   90.00
_cell.angle_beta   90.00
_cell.angle_gamma   90.00
#
_symmetry.space_group_name_H-M   'P 1'
#
loop_
_entity.id
_entity.type
_entity.pdbx_description
1 polymer ?
#
loop_
_entity_poly.entity_id
_entity_poly.type
_entity_poly.pdbx_seq_one_letter_code
_entity_poly.pdbx_strand_id
1 'polypeptide(L)' 'MWILTQMKRWGQLKGDVDYAAVARQVYLATDAARLMKQDGFTPPEATTKTFSVMGKTFDPAKPKEYLESFTIKRAS' A
#
# COMPACT_ATOMS: atom_id res chain seq x y z
N MET A 1 -0.46 1.13 -1.18
CA MET A 1 -0.59 -0.35 -1.21
C MET A 1 -1.90 -0.83 -0.59
N TRP A 2 -2.21 -0.49 0.68
CA TRP A 2 -3.47 -0.91 1.34
C TRP A 2 -4.74 -0.60 0.52
N ILE A 3 -4.83 0.61 -0.06
CA ILE A 3 -5.98 1.02 -0.90
C ILE A 3 -6.20 0.03 -2.05
N LEU A 4 -5.14 -0.28 -2.81
CA LEU A 4 -5.22 -1.25 -3.91
C LEU A 4 -5.60 -2.66 -3.41
N THR A 5 -5.10 -3.06 -2.23
CA THR A 5 -5.50 -4.32 -1.60
C THR A 5 -7.00 -4.35 -1.27
N GLN A 6 -7.56 -3.24 -0.78
CA GLN A 6 -9.02 -3.15 -0.56
C GLN A 6 -9.80 -3.13 -1.87
N MET A 7 -9.32 -2.43 -2.91
CA MET A 7 -9.95 -2.44 -4.23
C MET A 7 -10.00 -3.87 -4.81
N LYS A 8 -8.92 -4.66 -4.66
CA LYS A 8 -8.93 -6.08 -5.03
C LYS A 8 -9.92 -6.88 -4.17
N ARG A 9 -9.92 -6.67 -2.84
CA ARG A 9 -10.86 -7.35 -1.93
C ARG A 9 -12.32 -7.15 -2.34
N TRP A 10 -12.68 -5.97 -2.83
CA TRP A 10 -14.04 -5.64 -3.28
C TRP A 10 -14.30 -5.94 -4.78
N GLY A 11 -13.36 -6.56 -5.48
CA GLY A 11 -13.52 -6.97 -6.88
C GLY A 11 -13.42 -5.84 -7.91
N GLN A 12 -12.94 -4.66 -7.50
CA GLN A 12 -12.72 -3.52 -8.40
C GLN A 12 -11.44 -3.70 -9.24
N LEU A 13 -10.48 -4.47 -8.74
CA LEU A 13 -9.28 -4.90 -9.46
C LEU A 13 -9.35 -6.41 -9.66
N LYS A 14 -9.18 -6.84 -10.92
CA LYS A 14 -9.16 -8.25 -11.33
C LYS A 14 -7.75 -8.67 -11.75
N GLY A 15 -7.43 -9.95 -11.61
CA GLY A 15 -6.12 -10.50 -12.00
C GLY A 15 -5.00 -10.16 -11.01
N ASP A 16 -3.77 -10.53 -11.37
CA ASP A 16 -2.60 -10.29 -10.53
C ASP A 16 -2.09 -8.86 -10.65
N VAL A 17 -1.94 -8.20 -9.50
CA VAL A 17 -1.49 -6.82 -9.40
C VAL A 17 -0.17 -6.79 -8.65
N ASP A 18 0.86 -6.25 -9.27
CA ASP A 18 2.10 -5.88 -8.58
C ASP A 18 1.90 -4.56 -7.83
N TYR A 19 1.44 -4.66 -6.59
CA TYR A 19 1.19 -3.53 -5.72
C TYR A 19 2.42 -2.66 -5.49
N ALA A 20 3.61 -3.26 -5.47
CA ALA A 20 4.85 -2.55 -5.21
C ALA A 20 5.28 -1.76 -6.44
N ALA A 21 5.17 -2.33 -7.64
CA ALA A 21 5.43 -1.61 -8.89
C ALA A 21 4.50 -0.41 -9.06
N VAL A 22 3.19 -0.59 -8.87
CA VAL A 22 2.22 0.51 -8.96
C VAL A 22 2.52 1.58 -7.93
N ALA A 23 2.82 1.20 -6.68
CA ALA A 23 3.18 2.16 -5.64
C ALA A 23 4.42 2.99 -5.99
N ARG A 24 5.45 2.37 -6.59
CA ARG A 24 6.66 3.09 -7.04
C ARG A 24 6.37 4.07 -8.16
N GLN A 25 5.56 3.68 -9.14
CA GLN A 25 5.23 4.52 -10.31
C GLN A 25 4.31 5.69 -9.97
N VAL A 26 3.38 5.52 -9.02
CA VAL A 26 2.36 6.53 -8.72
C VAL A 26 2.77 7.46 -7.58
N TYR A 27 3.35 6.94 -6.50
CA TYR A 27 3.58 7.76 -5.30
C TYR A 27 4.90 8.53 -5.33
N LEU A 28 5.84 8.19 -6.22
CA LEU A 28 7.09 8.93 -6.47
C LEU A 28 7.78 9.44 -5.19
N ALA A 29 7.85 8.58 -4.15
CA ALA A 29 8.26 9.00 -2.81
C ALA A 29 9.67 9.60 -2.76
N THR A 30 10.57 9.17 -3.66
CA THR A 30 11.91 9.73 -3.81
C THR A 30 11.88 11.20 -4.22
N ASP A 31 11.00 11.57 -5.16
CA ASP A 31 10.86 12.96 -5.60
C ASP A 31 10.22 13.83 -4.54
N ALA A 32 9.21 13.31 -3.84
CA ALA A 32 8.61 14.00 -2.69
C ALA A 32 9.66 14.27 -1.59
N ALA A 33 10.49 13.28 -1.24
CA ALA A 33 11.55 13.44 -0.26
C ALA A 33 12.62 14.45 -0.73
N ARG A 34 12.93 14.49 -2.02
CA ARG A 34 13.84 15.49 -2.61
C ARG A 34 13.28 16.91 -2.47
N LEU A 35 12.01 17.12 -2.80
CA LEU A 35 11.35 18.42 -2.66
C LEU A 35 11.26 18.87 -1.20
N MET A 36 10.89 17.98 -0.29
CA MET A 36 10.89 18.26 1.15
C MET A 36 12.24 18.78 1.64
N LYS A 37 13.35 18.14 1.23
CA LYS A 37 14.70 18.58 1.58
C LYS A 37 15.04 19.95 0.99
N GLN A 38 14.61 20.23 -0.25
CA GLN A 38 14.82 21.53 -0.89
C GLN A 38 14.11 22.67 -0.14
N ASP A 39 12.93 22.38 0.40
CA ASP A 39 12.13 23.33 1.18
C ASP A 39 12.53 23.37 2.67
N GLY A 40 13.59 22.67 3.07
CA GLY A 40 14.11 22.67 4.44
C GLY A 40 13.37 21.75 5.42
N PHE A 41 12.50 20.87 4.92
CA PHE A 41 11.82 19.86 5.74
C PHE A 41 12.62 18.56 5.85
N THR A 42 12.45 17.86 6.97
CA THR A 42 12.98 16.51 7.17
C THR A 42 11.99 15.48 6.59
N PRO A 43 12.33 14.76 5.52
CA PRO A 43 11.47 13.70 5.01
C PRO A 43 11.44 12.50 5.95
N PRO A 44 10.36 11.70 5.94
CA PRO A 44 10.28 10.46 6.71
C PRO A 44 11.35 9.45 6.25
N GLU A 45 11.93 8.71 7.21
CA GLU A 45 12.98 7.72 6.94
C GLU A 45 12.47 6.47 6.19
N ALA A 46 11.17 6.17 6.35
CA ALA A 46 10.52 5.04 5.71
C ALA A 46 9.31 5.49 4.89
N THR A 47 9.16 4.90 3.71
CA THR A 47 8.04 5.15 2.78
C THR A 47 6.87 4.18 2.99
N THR A 48 7.05 3.18 3.86
CA THR A 48 6.07 2.17 4.21
C THR A 48 5.95 2.04 5.71
N LYS A 49 4.74 1.74 6.19
CA LYS A 49 4.45 1.54 7.60
C LYS A 49 3.46 0.39 7.77
N THR A 50 3.66 -0.46 8.76
CA THR A 50 2.67 -1.44 9.22
C THR A 50 1.66 -0.76 10.13
N PHE A 51 0.38 -1.10 9.99
CA PHE A 51 -0.68 -0.52 10.82
C PHE A 51 -1.86 -1.49 10.94
N SER A 52 -2.66 -1.34 12.00
CA SER A 52 -3.83 -2.20 12.23
C SER A 52 -5.12 -1.49 11.84
N VAL A 53 -5.97 -2.18 11.09
CA VAL A 53 -7.32 -1.73 10.72
C VAL A 53 -8.30 -2.80 11.14
N MET A 54 -9.30 -2.42 11.96
CA MET A 54 -10.33 -3.35 12.44
C MET A 54 -9.76 -4.62 13.12
N GLY A 55 -8.71 -4.46 13.93
CA GLY A 55 -8.05 -5.57 14.61
C GLY A 55 -7.18 -6.47 13.73
N LYS A 56 -7.02 -6.14 12.44
CA LYS A 56 -6.16 -6.86 11.50
C LYS A 56 -4.95 -6.00 11.13
N THR A 57 -3.76 -6.53 11.34
CA THR A 57 -2.51 -5.88 10.96
C THR A 57 -2.30 -5.95 9.46
N PHE A 58 -2.15 -4.80 8.83
CA PHE A 58 -1.70 -4.68 7.45
C PHE A 58 -0.18 -4.55 7.42
N ASP A 59 0.46 -5.49 6.72
CA ASP A 59 1.85 -5.42 6.35
C ASP A 59 1.97 -5.11 4.84
N PRO A 60 2.56 -3.96 4.45
CA PRO A 60 2.80 -3.62 3.06
C PRO A 60 3.62 -4.67 2.28
N ALA A 61 4.48 -5.44 2.95
CA ALA A 61 5.25 -6.52 2.31
C ALA A 61 4.39 -7.76 2.01
N LYS A 62 3.26 -7.91 2.71
CA LYS A 62 2.39 -9.10 2.66
C LYS A 62 0.92 -8.74 2.36
N PRO A 63 0.63 -8.00 1.27
CA PRO A 63 -0.73 -7.56 0.95
C PRO A 63 -1.67 -8.72 0.62
N LYS A 64 -1.14 -9.85 0.09
CA LYS A 64 -1.91 -11.06 -0.20
C LYS A 64 -2.42 -11.72 1.08
N GLU A 65 -1.53 -11.96 2.05
CA GLU A 65 -1.87 -12.54 3.36
C GLU A 65 -2.94 -11.69 4.08
N TYR A 66 -2.82 -10.36 4.02
CA TYR A 66 -3.83 -9.47 4.60
C TYR A 66 -5.21 -9.64 3.95
N LEU A 67 -5.28 -9.75 2.62
CA LEU A 67 -6.53 -9.96 1.89
C LEU A 67 -7.15 -11.32 2.23
N GLU A 68 -6.33 -12.36 2.34
CA GLU A 68 -6.75 -13.72 2.70
C GLU A 68 -7.28 -13.82 4.12
N SER A 69 -6.83 -12.94 5.03
CA SER A 69 -7.30 -12.91 6.41
C SER A 69 -8.79 -12.52 6.57
N PHE A 70 -9.46 -12.07 5.51
CA PHE A 70 -10.87 -11.70 5.55
C PHE A 70 -11.77 -12.82 5.03
N THR A 71 -12.75 -13.22 5.85
CA THR A 71 -13.80 -14.17 5.47
C THR A 71 -14.66 -13.64 4.32
N ILE A 72 -14.93 -12.34 4.30
CA ILE A 72 -15.69 -11.68 3.23
C ILE A 72 -14.72 -11.03 2.24
N LYS A 73 -14.68 -11.61 1.04
CA LYS A 73 -13.95 -11.09 -0.12
C LYS A 73 -14.71 -11.40 -1.41
N ARG A 74 -14.68 -10.47 -2.37
CA ARG A 74 -15.18 -10.64 -3.76
C ARG A 74 -14.04 -10.77 -4.77
N ALA A 75 -12.80 -10.71 -4.30
CA ALA A 75 -11.61 -10.92 -5.11
C ALA A 75 -11.71 -12.29 -5.80
N SER A 76 -11.62 -12.28 -7.14
CA SER A 76 -11.48 -13.45 -8.01
C SER A 76 -10.09 -13.45 -8.62
#